data_AF-A0A3B8WAC3-F1
#
_entry.id   AF-A0A3B8WAC3-F1
#
_cell.length_a   1.000
_cell.length_b   1.000
_cell.length_c   1.000
_cell.angle_alpha   90.00
_cell.angle_beta   90.00
_cell.angle_gamma   90.00
#
_symmetry.space_group_name_H-M   'P 1'
#
loop_
_entity.id
_entity.type
_entity.pdbx_description
1 polymer ?
#
loop_
_entity_poly.entity_id
_entity_poly.type
_entity_poly.pdbx_seq_one_letter_code
_entity_poly.pdbx_strand_id
1 'polypeptide(L)'
;MADNNNNAEAVLVRLDETARNEAQSVLFHAYREEPTFQYLFDHRKPGYSQRVRATIRELIDLYLELNQDAIGVMVDETLVAVAFVGE
;
A
#
# COMPACT_ATOMS: atom_id res chain seq x y z
N MET A 1 -17.39 34.14 7.96
CA MET A 1 -17.30 32.85 7.25
C MET A 1 -15.99 32.24 7.70
N ALA A 2 -16.03 31.18 8.50
CA ALA A 2 -14.83 30.51 8.97
C ALA A 2 -14.39 29.54 7.87
N ASP A 3 -13.18 29.76 7.34
CA ASP A 3 -12.51 28.82 6.44
C ASP A 3 -12.19 27.55 7.22
N ASN A 4 -13.08 26.56 7.10
CA ASN A 4 -12.93 25.26 7.71
C ASN A 4 -11.99 24.41 6.83
N ASN A 5 -10.72 24.81 6.76
CA ASN A 5 -9.69 23.95 6.20
C ASN A 5 -9.37 22.88 7.25
N ASN A 6 -10.18 21.81 7.26
CA ASN A 6 -9.83 20.52 7.84
C ASN A 6 -8.68 19.91 7.02
N ASN A 7 -7.53 20.59 7.00
CA ASN A 7 -6.33 20.07 6.37
C ASN A 7 -5.70 19.12 7.39
N ALA A 8 -6.21 17.89 7.43
CA ALA A 8 -5.57 16.84 8.18
C ALA A 8 -4.11 16.76 7.74
N GLU A 9 -3.19 16.98 8.68
CA GLU A 9 -1.77 17.15 8.36
C GLU A 9 -1.19 15.78 7.97
N ALA A 10 -0.71 15.68 6.74
CA ALA A 10 -0.10 14.47 6.23
C ALA A 10 1.34 14.34 6.75
N VAL A 11 1.66 13.21 7.38
CA VAL A 11 2.99 12.95 7.96
C VAL A 11 3.65 11.79 7.24
N LEU A 12 4.93 11.96 6.86
CA LEU A 12 5.76 10.89 6.31
C LEU A 12 6.32 10.05 7.45
N VAL A 13 6.20 8.72 7.31
CA VAL A 13 6.72 7.75 8.27
C VAL A 13 7.54 6.69 7.55
N ARG A 14 8.54 6.12 8.24
CA ARG A 14 9.18 4.89 7.78
C ARG A 14 8.29 3.72 8.19
N LEU A 15 8.06 2.79 7.27
CA LEU A 15 7.30 1.59 7.57
C LEU A 15 8.18 0.55 8.26
N ASP A 16 7.58 -0.15 9.21
CA ASP A 16 8.11 -1.33 9.85
C ASP A 16 7.05 -2.45 9.84
N GLU A 17 7.36 -3.57 10.49
CA GLU A 17 6.47 -4.74 10.53
C GLU A 17 5.09 -4.44 11.12
N THR A 18 4.95 -3.41 11.97
CA THR A 18 3.67 -3.07 12.61
C THR A 18 2.66 -2.52 11.60
N ALA A 19 3.14 -1.84 10.54
CA ALA A 19 2.30 -1.27 9.49
C ALA A 19 1.90 -2.28 8.40
N ARG A 20 2.35 -3.55 8.51
CA ARG A 20 2.19 -4.58 7.46
C ARG A 20 0.74 -4.76 7.00
N ASN A 21 -0.21 -4.85 7.93
CA ASN A 21 -1.62 -5.09 7.60
C ASN A 21 -2.25 -3.88 6.91
N GLU A 22 -1.93 -2.67 7.36
CA GLU A 22 -2.41 -1.44 6.74
C GLU A 22 -1.81 -1.25 5.35
N ALA A 23 -0.51 -1.51 5.18
CA ALA A 23 0.17 -1.46 3.90
C ALA A 23 -0.44 -2.46 2.90
N GLN A 24 -0.73 -3.69 3.33
CA GLN A 24 -1.43 -4.67 2.49
C GLN A 24 -2.80 -4.16 2.02
N SER A 25 -3.55 -3.50 2.91
CA SER A 25 -4.85 -2.92 2.59
C SER A 25 -4.71 -1.81 1.54
N VAL A 26 -3.88 -0.80 1.82
CA VAL A 26 -3.64 0.36 0.95
C VAL A 26 -3.22 -0.10 -0.45
N LEU A 27 -2.20 -0.96 -0.53
CA LEU A 27 -1.68 -1.41 -1.82
C LEU A 27 -2.67 -2.32 -2.56
N PHE A 28 -3.43 -3.16 -1.85
CA PHE A 28 -4.44 -4.00 -2.50
C PHE A 28 -5.54 -3.13 -3.13
N HIS A 29 -5.99 -2.10 -2.43
CA HIS A 29 -6.97 -1.16 -2.95
C HIS A 29 -6.43 -0.35 -4.12
N ALA A 30 -5.17 0.09 -4.06
CA ALA A 30 -4.53 0.83 -5.14
C ALA A 30 -4.34 -0.02 -6.41
N TYR A 31 -3.95 -1.29 -6.29
CA TYR A 31 -3.53 -2.09 -7.43
C TYR A 31 -4.59 -3.04 -8.01
N ARG A 32 -5.62 -3.46 -7.25
CA ARG A 32 -6.58 -4.45 -7.76
C ARG A 32 -7.34 -3.98 -9.01
N GLU A 33 -7.48 -2.68 -9.22
CA GLU A 33 -8.18 -2.10 -10.39
C GLU A 33 -7.20 -1.50 -11.42
N GLU A 34 -5.90 -1.55 -11.14
CA GLU A 34 -4.87 -0.97 -12.00
C GLU A 34 -4.66 -1.86 -13.25
N PRO A 35 -4.70 -1.30 -14.48
CA PRO A 35 -4.58 -2.07 -15.72
C PRO A 35 -3.37 -3.02 -15.80
N THR A 36 -2.23 -2.64 -15.22
CA THR A 36 -1.01 -3.46 -15.21
C THR A 36 -1.22 -4.73 -14.40
N PHE A 37 -1.80 -4.62 -13.20
CA PHE A 37 -2.13 -5.79 -12.38
C PHE A 37 -3.23 -6.63 -13.03
N GLN A 38 -4.24 -6.00 -13.63
CA GLN A 38 -5.30 -6.71 -14.34
C GLN A 38 -4.75 -7.54 -15.52
N TYR A 39 -3.76 -6.99 -16.24
CA TYR A 39 -3.07 -7.67 -17.32
C TYR A 39 -2.19 -8.82 -16.80
N LEU A 40 -1.30 -8.53 -15.83
CA LEU A 40 -0.35 -9.50 -15.30
C LEU A 40 -1.01 -10.71 -14.64
N PHE A 41 -2.15 -10.50 -13.95
CA PHE A 41 -2.84 -11.57 -13.22
C PHE A 41 -4.09 -12.11 -13.91
N ASP A 42 -4.33 -11.73 -15.17
CA ASP A 42 -5.49 -12.16 -15.97
C ASP A 42 -6.80 -12.02 -15.19
N HIS A 43 -7.24 -10.77 -14.99
CA HIS A 43 -8.36 -10.44 -14.09
C HIS A 43 -9.68 -11.16 -14.39
N ARG A 44 -9.84 -11.70 -15.59
CA ARG A 44 -11.02 -12.47 -16.00
C ARG A 44 -11.05 -13.88 -15.40
N LYS A 45 -9.91 -14.39 -14.93
CA LYS A 45 -9.83 -15.71 -14.28
C LYS A 45 -10.29 -15.64 -12.83
N PRO A 46 -11.08 -16.62 -12.36
CA PRO A 46 -11.41 -16.77 -10.94
C PRO A 46 -10.16 -16.68 -10.06
N GLY A 47 -10.31 -16.10 -8.87
CA GLY A 47 -9.21 -15.95 -7.92
C GLY A 47 -8.28 -14.76 -8.17
N TYR A 48 -8.62 -13.83 -9.07
CA TYR A 48 -7.81 -12.64 -9.36
C TYR A 48 -7.44 -11.86 -8.10
N SER A 49 -8.44 -11.49 -7.28
CA SER A 49 -8.22 -10.75 -6.05
C SER A 49 -7.28 -11.48 -5.08
N GLN A 50 -7.38 -12.80 -4.99
CA GLN A 50 -6.49 -13.62 -4.15
C GLN A 50 -5.05 -13.58 -4.67
N ARG A 51 -4.84 -13.65 -5.99
CA ARG A 51 -3.50 -13.52 -6.60
C ARG A 51 -2.90 -12.14 -6.32
N VAL A 52 -3.66 -11.06 -6.48
CA VAL A 52 -3.20 -9.70 -6.17
C VAL A 52 -2.82 -9.57 -4.69
N ARG A 53 -3.66 -10.06 -3.77
CA ARG A 53 -3.33 -10.06 -2.32
C ARG A 53 -2.07 -10.84 -2.01
N ALA A 54 -1.92 -12.04 -2.59
CA ALA A 54 -0.75 -12.86 -2.38
C ALA A 54 0.52 -12.13 -2.85
N THR A 55 0.53 -11.58 -4.06
CA THR A 55 1.69 -10.82 -4.57
C THR A 55 2.05 -9.63 -3.68
N ILE A 56 1.07 -8.86 -3.23
CA ILE A 56 1.32 -7.70 -2.36
C ILE A 56 1.90 -8.13 -1.01
N ARG A 57 1.37 -9.23 -0.43
CA ARG A 57 1.91 -9.80 0.80
C ARG A 57 3.38 -10.19 0.61
N GLU A 58 3.68 -10.98 -0.43
CA GLU A 58 5.06 -11.41 -0.70
C GLU A 58 6.00 -10.22 -0.94
N LEU A 59 5.54 -9.17 -1.63
CA LEU A 59 6.33 -7.96 -1.86
C LEU A 59 6.67 -7.23 -0.54
N ILE A 60 5.69 -7.08 0.35
CA ILE A 60 5.92 -6.45 1.66
C ILE A 60 6.90 -7.29 2.48
N ASP A 61 6.70 -8.61 2.50
CA ASP A 61 7.55 -9.53 3.27
C ASP A 61 9.00 -9.46 2.78
N LEU A 62 9.22 -9.45 1.46
CA LEU A 62 10.55 -9.29 0.86
C LEU A 62 11.22 -7.98 1.29
N TYR A 63 10.49 -6.86 1.24
CA TYR A 63 11.05 -5.56 1.64
C TYR A 63 11.43 -5.52 3.13
N LEU A 64 10.59 -6.09 4.01
CA LEU A 64 10.86 -6.17 5.44
C LEU A 64 12.05 -7.09 5.75
N GLU A 65 12.09 -8.28 5.14
CA GLU A 65 13.19 -9.25 5.31
C GLU A 65 14.54 -8.69 4.86
N LEU A 66 14.55 -7.90 3.78
CA LEU A 66 15.75 -7.25 3.26
C LEU A 66 16.10 -5.94 3.98
N ASN A 67 15.30 -5.51 4.97
CA ASN A 67 15.40 -4.20 5.63
C ASN A 67 15.46 -3.03 4.63
N GLN A 68 14.77 -3.16 3.49
CA GLN A 68 14.73 -2.12 2.47
C GLN A 68 13.85 -0.95 2.92
N ASP A 69 14.14 0.23 2.39
CA ASP A 69 13.38 1.43 2.73
C ASP A 69 11.97 1.40 2.14
N ALA A 70 11.00 1.51 3.04
CA ALA A 70 9.59 1.65 2.73
C ALA A 70 9.04 2.87 3.49
N ILE A 71 8.29 3.72 2.78
CA ILE A 71 7.77 4.99 3.27
C ILE A 71 6.25 4.93 3.27
N GLY A 72 5.63 5.46 4.33
CA GLY A 72 4.20 5.63 4.46
C GLY A 72 3.80 7.10 4.56
N VAL A 73 2.53 7.39 4.25
CA VAL A 73 1.88 8.68 4.57
C VAL A 73 0.73 8.41 5.53
N MET A 74 0.76 9.07 6.68
CA MET A 74 -0.29 9.02 7.70
C MET A 74 -1.17 10.27 7.62
N VAL A 75 -2.47 10.10 7.76
CA VAL A 75 -3.47 11.17 7.93
C VAL A 75 -4.39 10.76 9.06
N ASP A 76 -4.52 11.59 10.11
CA ASP A 76 -5.35 11.30 11.29
C ASP A 76 -5.16 9.86 11.82
N GLU A 77 -3.89 9.47 12.06
CA GLU A 77 -3.48 8.13 12.55
C GLU A 77 -3.77 6.95 11.60
N THR A 78 -4.19 7.21 10.36
CA THR A 78 -4.46 6.18 9.35
C THR A 78 -3.40 6.20 8.26
N LEU A 79 -2.84 5.04 7.91
CA LEU A 79 -1.97 4.91 6.74
C LEU A 79 -2.78 5.02 5.44
N VAL A 80 -2.47 6.02 4.63
CA VAL A 80 -3.21 6.31 3.37
C VAL A 80 -2.40 6.06 2.11
N ALA A 81 -1.07 6.03 2.20
CA ALA A 81 -0.18 5.75 1.07
C ALA A 81 1.05 4.98 1.51
N VAL A 82 1.61 4.19 0.59
CA VAL A 82 2.83 3.41 0.77
C VAL A 82 3.69 3.51 -0.48
N ALA A 83 4.99 3.68 -0.30
CA ALA A 83 5.98 3.64 -1.36
C ALA A 83 7.14 2.73 -0.95
N PHE A 84 7.47 1.80 -1.83
CA PHE A 84 8.69 1.00 -1.74
C PHE A 84 9.79 1.65 -2.57
N VAL A 85 10.97 1.84 -1.99
CA VAL A 85 12.09 2.53 -2.64
C VAL A 85 13.18 1.52 -2.93
N GLY A 86 13.63 1.45 -4.19
CA GLY A 86 14.81 0.68 -4.59
C GLY A 86 16.04 1.56 -4.72
N GLU A 87 17.22 0.95 -4.66
CA GLU A 87 18.51 1.60 -5.03
C GLU A 87 18.70 1.68 -6.55
#